data_AF-B7GR56-F1
#
_entry.id   AF-B7GR56-F1
#
_cell.length_a   1.000
_cell.length_b   1.000
_cell.length_c   1.000
_cell.angle_alpha   90.00
_cell.angle_beta   90.00
_cell.angle_gamma   90.00
#
_symmetry.space_group_name_H-M   'P 1'
#
loop_
_entity.id
_entity.type
_entity.pdbx_description
1 polymer ?
#
loop_
_entity_poly.entity_id
_entity_poly.type
_entity_poly.pdbx_seq_one_letter_code
_entity_poly.pdbx_strand_id
1 'polypeptide(L)'
;MACRQRRPRGGYSIADLAARPLDGDGSFDSPECEHLLDRPGAIVVTNPPFSHAIRFMRMLRRHPATDYLIVANLNLTTANDVFPMIKEGRCLVGLSIHSGSMFFRLPDDRPKTGSMIRPDGTVGVNSIRWLTSLAAARADKTWPPTGHTYRGHEDEYPEYDAYDAINVDSMRMMPDDHDGPMGVPLNFLEHWAPGNGFMLLDNLDDPTIDGRRLYKRLLVRRTRDA
;
A
#
# COMPACT_ATOMS: atom_id res chain seq x y z
N MET A 1 28.51 25.33 6.31
CA MET A 1 27.90 24.89 7.58
C MET A 1 27.70 23.39 7.53
N ALA A 2 28.56 22.62 8.21
CA ALA A 2 28.42 21.17 8.28
C ALA A 2 27.31 20.82 9.28
N CYS A 3 26.18 20.34 8.78
CA CYS A 3 25.12 19.78 9.61
C CYS A 3 25.65 18.48 10.24
N ARG A 4 26.21 18.57 11.45
CA ARG A 4 26.46 17.39 12.28
C ARG A 4 25.09 16.88 12.72
N GLN A 5 24.53 15.92 11.98
CA GLN A 5 23.45 15.09 12.50
C GLN A 5 23.99 14.43 13.78
N ARG A 6 23.47 14.86 14.94
CA ARG A 6 23.62 14.13 16.19
C ARG A 6 23.00 12.75 15.94
N ARG A 7 23.83 11.71 15.79
CA ARG A 7 23.34 10.33 15.88
C ARG A 7 22.67 10.17 17.25
N PRO A 8 21.43 9.67 17.32
CA PRO A 8 20.86 9.32 18.61
C PRO A 8 21.78 8.27 19.25
N ARG A 9 22.20 8.52 20.49
CA ARG A 9 22.90 7.54 21.32
C ARG A 9 21.86 6.47 21.69
N GLY A 10 21.95 5.30 21.05
CA GLY A 10 21.04 4.17 21.28
C GLY A 10 20.69 3.44 19.99
N GLY A 11 21.69 2.93 19.28
CA GLY A 11 21.46 2.03 18.17
C GLY A 11 21.38 0.61 18.69
N TYR A 12 20.25 -0.06 18.52
CA TYR A 12 20.19 -1.52 18.65
C TYR A 12 21.02 -2.15 17.53
N SER A 13 21.82 -3.15 17.87
CA SER A 13 22.54 -4.00 16.94
C SER A 13 21.83 -5.35 16.79
N ILE A 14 22.20 -6.12 15.76
CA ILE A 14 21.70 -7.50 15.61
C ILE A 14 22.04 -8.36 16.83
N ALA A 15 23.15 -8.06 17.53
CA ALA A 15 23.55 -8.77 18.73
C ALA A 15 22.62 -8.52 19.93
N ASP A 16 21.82 -7.46 19.90
CA ASP A 16 20.82 -7.15 20.94
C ASP A 16 19.48 -7.88 20.70
N LEU A 17 19.34 -8.59 19.57
CA LEU A 17 18.12 -9.33 19.24
C LEU A 17 18.10 -10.67 19.99
N ALA A 18 17.05 -10.87 20.78
CA ALA A 18 16.72 -12.16 21.37
C ALA A 18 15.53 -12.78 20.65
N ALA A 19 15.65 -14.06 20.26
CA ALA A 19 14.54 -14.83 19.73
C ALA A 19 13.91 -15.66 20.86
N ARG A 20 12.57 -15.63 20.92
CA ARG A 20 11.78 -16.50 21.81
C ARG A 20 10.68 -17.14 20.97
N PRO A 21 10.59 -18.48 20.93
CA PRO A 21 9.44 -19.15 20.35
C PRO A 21 8.16 -18.74 21.07
N LEU A 22 7.03 -18.83 20.36
CA LEU A 22 5.71 -18.75 20.97
C LEU A 22 5.43 -20.04 21.73
N ASP A 23 4.67 -19.94 22.82
CA ASP A 23 4.22 -21.08 23.60
C ASP A 23 3.01 -21.78 22.94
N GLY A 24 2.22 -21.04 22.16
CA GLY A 24 1.04 -21.52 21.45
C GLY A 24 1.29 -22.05 20.03
N ASP A 25 0.22 -22.12 19.24
CA ASP A 25 0.21 -22.69 17.88
C ASP A 25 0.71 -21.73 16.79
N GLY A 26 1.03 -20.48 17.16
CA GLY A 26 1.46 -19.45 16.24
C GLY A 26 0.34 -18.78 15.45
N SER A 27 -0.94 -18.98 15.79
CA SER A 27 -2.02 -18.19 15.19
C SER A 27 -1.85 -16.71 15.53
N PHE A 28 -1.93 -15.86 14.51
CA PHE A 28 -1.72 -14.40 14.66
C PHE A 28 -2.79 -13.71 15.51
N ASP A 29 -3.93 -14.36 15.73
CA ASP A 29 -5.03 -13.89 16.57
C ASP A 29 -5.28 -14.81 17.78
N SER A 30 -4.27 -15.57 18.19
CA SER A 30 -4.25 -16.21 19.49
C SER A 30 -4.17 -15.14 20.61
N PRO A 31 -4.67 -15.43 21.82
CA PRO A 31 -4.53 -14.53 22.97
C PRO A 31 -3.06 -14.18 23.29
N GLU A 32 -2.13 -15.12 23.05
CA GLU A 32 -0.69 -14.89 23.21
C GLU A 32 -0.19 -13.82 22.24
N CYS A 33 -0.50 -13.97 20.95
CA CYS A 33 -0.11 -12.99 19.93
C CYS A 33 -0.75 -11.62 20.18
N GLU A 34 -2.06 -11.55 20.44
CA GLU A 34 -2.73 -10.27 20.73
C GLU A 34 -2.11 -9.56 21.94
N HIS A 35 -1.76 -10.31 23.00
CA HIS A 35 -1.05 -9.75 24.15
C HIS A 35 0.34 -9.20 23.79
N LEU A 36 1.06 -9.83 22.85
CA LEU A 36 2.34 -9.31 22.37
C LEU A 36 2.20 -8.04 21.55
N LEU A 37 1.11 -7.91 20.77
CA LEU A 37 0.83 -6.72 19.95
C LEU A 37 0.55 -5.47 20.79
N ASP A 38 -0.11 -5.66 21.93
CA ASP A 38 -0.42 -4.57 22.87
C ASP A 38 0.80 -4.10 23.68
N ARG A 39 1.96 -4.75 23.53
CA ARG A 39 3.18 -4.29 24.21
C ARG A 39 3.68 -2.97 23.63
N PRO A 40 4.10 -2.01 24.49
CA PRO A 40 4.66 -0.75 24.01
C PRO A 40 5.86 -0.97 23.07
N GLY A 41 5.82 -0.33 21.90
CA GLY A 41 6.88 -0.44 20.90
C GLY A 41 6.86 -1.76 20.11
N ALA A 42 5.76 -2.51 20.14
CA ALA A 42 5.59 -3.69 19.29
C ALA A 42 5.60 -3.30 17.81
N ILE A 43 6.42 -4.02 17.03
CA ILE A 43 6.45 -3.95 15.57
C ILE A 43 6.22 -5.35 15.02
N VAL A 44 5.24 -5.50 14.13
CA VAL A 44 4.99 -6.78 13.44
C VAL A 44 5.60 -6.76 12.06
N VAL A 45 6.49 -7.72 11.78
CA VAL A 45 7.09 -7.90 10.46
C VAL A 45 6.74 -9.28 9.93
N THR A 46 5.96 -9.35 8.86
CA THR A 46 5.46 -10.65 8.36
C THR A 46 5.11 -10.66 6.87
N ASN A 47 5.06 -11.85 6.29
CA ASN A 47 4.47 -12.13 4.97
C ASN A 47 3.25 -13.03 5.21
N PRO A 48 2.08 -12.46 5.57
CA PRO A 48 0.92 -13.25 5.92
C PRO A 48 0.44 -14.02 4.68
N PRO A 49 -0.09 -15.25 4.83
CA PRO A 49 -0.73 -15.93 3.71
C PRO A 49 -1.82 -15.03 3.11
N PHE A 50 -1.84 -14.87 1.79
CA PHE A 50 -2.76 -13.93 1.14
C PHE A 50 -4.24 -14.20 1.46
N SER A 51 -4.62 -15.45 1.65
CA SER A 51 -5.97 -15.87 2.08
C SER A 51 -6.38 -15.34 3.45
N HIS A 52 -5.42 -15.03 4.32
CA HIS A 52 -5.65 -14.54 5.68
C HIS A 52 -5.33 -13.05 5.84
N ALA A 53 -4.81 -12.39 4.80
CA ALA A 53 -4.32 -11.01 4.91
C ALA A 53 -5.41 -10.01 5.35
N ILE A 54 -6.65 -10.15 4.87
CA ILE A 54 -7.76 -9.29 5.33
C ILE A 54 -8.06 -9.50 6.82
N ARG A 55 -8.14 -10.76 7.28
CA ARG A 55 -8.33 -11.10 8.70
C ARG A 55 -7.18 -10.58 9.56
N PHE A 56 -5.95 -10.68 9.07
CA PHE A 56 -4.76 -10.15 9.71
C PHE A 56 -4.82 -8.62 9.85
N MET A 57 -5.19 -7.89 8.79
CA MET A 57 -5.36 -6.43 8.85
C MET A 57 -6.49 -6.00 9.79
N ARG A 58 -7.62 -6.74 9.83
CA ARG A 58 -8.69 -6.51 10.83
C ARG A 58 -8.20 -6.66 12.26
N MET A 59 -7.33 -7.64 12.51
CA MET A 59 -6.67 -7.79 13.81
C MET A 59 -5.80 -6.56 14.10
N LEU A 60 -4.89 -6.16 13.20
CA LEU A 60 -4.04 -4.97 13.40
C LEU A 60 -4.87 -3.69 13.63
N ARG A 61 -6.03 -3.55 12.98
CA ARG A 61 -6.92 -2.40 13.19
C ARG A 61 -7.40 -2.25 14.64
N ARG A 62 -7.50 -3.36 15.39
CA ARG A 62 -7.85 -3.39 16.83
C ARG A 62 -6.68 -2.97 17.72
N HIS A 63 -5.45 -3.00 17.21
CA HIS A 63 -4.22 -2.65 17.92
C HIS A 63 -3.53 -1.43 17.26
N PRO A 64 -4.11 -0.22 17.34
CA PRO A 64 -3.65 0.95 16.60
C PRO A 64 -2.29 1.51 17.04
N ALA A 65 -1.77 1.08 18.20
CA ALA A 65 -0.44 1.45 18.70
C ALA A 65 0.67 0.53 18.18
N THR A 66 0.31 -0.60 17.56
CA THR A 66 1.25 -1.55 17.00
C THR A 66 1.69 -1.09 15.63
N ASP A 67 3.01 -0.93 15.45
CA ASP A 67 3.56 -0.68 14.13
C ASP A 67 3.70 -1.98 13.34
N TYR A 68 3.69 -1.90 12.00
CA TYR A 68 3.86 -3.09 11.17
C TYR A 68 4.54 -2.81 9.84
N LEU A 69 5.13 -3.87 9.30
CA LEU A 69 5.71 -3.94 7.97
C LEU A 69 5.36 -5.31 7.36
N ILE A 70 4.43 -5.33 6.41
CA ILE A 70 3.93 -6.57 5.83
C ILE A 70 4.14 -6.65 4.32
N VAL A 71 4.42 -7.86 3.84
CA VAL A 71 4.43 -8.17 2.41
C VAL A 71 3.01 -8.52 1.98
N ALA A 72 2.42 -7.75 1.07
CA ALA A 72 1.05 -8.00 0.61
C ALA A 72 0.87 -7.62 -0.86
N ASN A 73 -0.16 -8.18 -1.49
CA ASN A 73 -0.59 -7.71 -2.80
C ASN A 73 -1.28 -6.34 -2.67
N LEU A 74 -1.01 -5.43 -3.60
CA LEU A 74 -1.58 -4.07 -3.62
C LEU A 74 -3.11 -4.07 -3.59
N ASN A 75 -3.78 -5.10 -4.13
CA ASN A 75 -5.24 -5.23 -4.06
C ASN A 75 -5.79 -5.36 -2.65
N LEU A 76 -4.96 -5.73 -1.66
CA LEU A 76 -5.39 -5.72 -0.26
C LEU A 76 -5.79 -4.31 0.20
N THR A 77 -5.18 -3.27 -0.38
CA THR A 77 -5.45 -1.88 -0.01
C THR A 77 -6.89 -1.44 -0.31
N THR A 78 -7.57 -2.07 -1.26
CA THR A 78 -8.96 -1.76 -1.63
C THR A 78 -9.98 -2.64 -0.90
N ALA A 79 -9.54 -3.62 -0.09
CA ALA A 79 -10.46 -4.41 0.70
C ALA A 79 -11.21 -3.53 1.72
N ASN A 80 -12.52 -3.75 1.89
CA ASN A 80 -13.39 -2.94 2.75
C ASN A 80 -12.87 -2.75 4.18
N ASP A 81 -12.22 -3.77 4.75
CA ASP A 81 -11.67 -3.69 6.11
C ASP A 81 -10.31 -2.97 6.20
N VAL A 82 -9.64 -2.75 5.05
CA VAL A 82 -8.27 -2.22 4.95
C VAL A 82 -8.26 -0.80 4.40
N PHE A 83 -9.09 -0.51 3.39
CA PHE A 83 -9.14 0.79 2.74
C PHE A 83 -9.36 1.97 3.70
N PRO A 84 -10.18 1.86 4.77
CA PRO A 84 -10.25 2.91 5.80
C PRO A 84 -8.90 3.21 6.47
N MET A 85 -8.08 2.19 6.76
CA MET A 85 -6.74 2.38 7.31
C MET A 85 -5.81 3.09 6.32
N ILE A 86 -5.99 2.84 5.01
CA ILE A 86 -5.28 3.57 3.96
C ILE A 86 -5.68 5.05 4.00
N LYS A 87 -6.97 5.37 3.92
CA LYS A 87 -7.48 6.76 3.95
C LYS A 87 -7.01 7.55 5.17
N GLU A 88 -6.96 6.91 6.32
CA GLU A 88 -6.47 7.51 7.58
C GLU A 88 -4.94 7.64 7.65
N GLY A 89 -4.20 7.07 6.69
CA GLY A 89 -2.74 7.00 6.70
C GLY A 89 -2.15 6.13 7.81
N ARG A 90 -2.96 5.20 8.36
CA ARG A 90 -2.51 4.14 9.28
C ARG A 90 -1.96 2.92 8.53
N CYS A 91 -2.19 2.86 7.23
CA CYS A 91 -1.59 1.90 6.30
C CYS A 91 -1.09 2.65 5.07
N LEU A 92 0.19 2.56 4.78
CA LEU A 92 0.85 3.18 3.63
C LEU A 92 1.50 2.11 2.78
N VAL A 93 1.59 2.34 1.47
CA VAL A 93 2.49 1.56 0.63
C VAL A 93 3.92 2.01 0.96
N GLY A 94 4.72 1.12 1.53
CA GLY A 94 6.09 1.39 1.92
C GLY A 94 7.06 1.43 0.73
N LEU A 95 8.34 1.62 1.06
CA LEU A 95 9.44 1.55 0.09
C LEU A 95 9.51 0.14 -0.52
N SER A 96 9.08 0.00 -1.76
CA SER A 96 8.96 -1.29 -2.45
C SER A 96 9.62 -1.24 -3.81
N ILE A 97 9.94 -2.43 -4.35
CA ILE A 97 10.37 -2.55 -5.73
C ILE A 97 9.28 -2.02 -6.69
N HIS A 98 9.69 -1.19 -7.64
CA HIS A 98 8.79 -0.65 -8.67
C HIS A 98 8.71 -1.54 -9.93
N SER A 99 9.49 -2.63 -9.99
CA SER A 99 9.68 -3.51 -11.16
C SER A 99 8.53 -4.53 -11.39
N GLY A 100 7.33 -4.25 -10.89
CA GLY A 100 6.13 -5.07 -11.10
C GLY A 100 6.01 -6.28 -10.17
N SER A 101 7.00 -7.17 -10.18
CA SER A 101 6.94 -8.50 -9.52
C SER A 101 8.00 -8.71 -8.43
N MET A 102 7.60 -9.29 -7.31
CA MET A 102 8.53 -9.80 -6.28
C MET A 102 8.70 -11.31 -6.44
N PHE A 103 9.92 -11.81 -6.31
CA PHE A 103 10.25 -13.23 -6.51
C PHE A 103 10.51 -13.92 -5.18
N PHE A 104 9.85 -15.06 -4.97
CA PHE A 104 9.90 -15.82 -3.73
C PHE A 104 10.52 -17.19 -3.97
N ARG A 105 11.39 -17.62 -3.05
CA ARG A 105 11.81 -19.02 -2.97
C ARG A 105 10.76 -19.80 -2.21
N LEU A 106 10.19 -20.82 -2.85
CA LEU A 106 9.26 -21.73 -2.22
C LEU A 106 10.03 -22.92 -1.61
N PRO A 107 9.50 -23.56 -0.55
CA PRO A 107 9.98 -24.87 -0.10
C PRO A 107 10.03 -25.88 -1.25
N ASP A 108 11.02 -26.78 -1.21
CA ASP A 108 11.27 -27.72 -2.32
C ASP A 108 10.12 -28.73 -2.52
N ASP A 109 9.36 -29.02 -1.47
CA ASP A 109 8.19 -29.90 -1.46
C ASP A 109 6.90 -29.22 -1.99
N ARG A 110 6.93 -27.90 -2.20
CA ARG A 110 5.79 -27.15 -2.70
C ARG A 110 5.80 -27.07 -4.23
N PRO A 111 4.68 -27.35 -4.91
CA PRO A 111 4.58 -27.15 -6.35
C PRO A 111 4.92 -25.71 -6.74
N LYS A 112 5.89 -25.55 -7.65
CA LYS A 112 6.22 -24.25 -8.25
C LYS A 112 5.18 -23.95 -9.33
N THR A 113 4.09 -23.31 -8.92
CA THR A 113 2.98 -22.92 -9.81
C THR A 113 3.04 -21.43 -10.10
N GLY A 114 2.97 -21.04 -11.37
CA GLY A 114 2.91 -19.64 -11.78
C GLY A 114 3.42 -19.43 -13.20
N SER A 115 3.09 -18.29 -13.80
CA SER A 115 3.57 -17.92 -15.15
C SER A 115 4.98 -17.31 -15.14
N MET A 116 5.52 -16.99 -13.96
CA MET A 116 6.81 -16.34 -13.78
C MET A 116 7.71 -17.20 -12.90
N ILE A 117 8.47 -18.12 -13.48
CA ILE A 117 9.44 -18.95 -12.77
C ILE A 117 10.82 -18.64 -13.33
N ARG A 118 11.77 -18.23 -12.47
CA ARG A 118 13.15 -17.96 -12.87
C ARG A 118 13.99 -19.25 -12.89
N PRO A 119 15.16 -19.24 -13.57
CA PRO A 119 16.07 -20.40 -13.59
C PRO A 119 16.53 -20.86 -12.19
N ASP A 120 16.61 -19.96 -11.22
CA ASP A 120 16.93 -20.26 -9.81
C ASP A 120 15.76 -20.91 -9.04
N GLY A 121 14.62 -21.13 -9.70
CA GLY A 121 13.43 -21.74 -9.13
C GLY A 121 12.57 -20.80 -8.29
N THR A 122 12.85 -19.49 -8.28
CA THR A 122 11.98 -18.50 -7.62
C THR A 122 10.73 -18.22 -8.45
N VAL A 123 9.61 -18.00 -7.76
CA VAL A 123 8.30 -17.73 -8.35
C VAL A 123 7.95 -16.26 -8.18
N GLY A 124 7.63 -15.60 -9.30
CA GLY A 124 7.24 -14.20 -9.35
C GLY A 124 5.76 -14.02 -9.00
N VAL A 125 5.47 -13.03 -8.15
CA VAL A 125 4.12 -12.60 -7.82
C VAL A 125 4.01 -11.10 -8.11
N ASN A 126 3.05 -10.75 -8.96
CA ASN A 126 2.80 -9.38 -9.38
C ASN A 126 2.19 -8.55 -8.25
N SER A 127 2.45 -7.23 -8.31
CA SER A 127 1.83 -6.21 -7.46
C SER A 127 2.04 -6.44 -5.97
N ILE A 128 3.10 -7.16 -5.60
CA ILE A 128 3.52 -7.28 -4.20
C ILE A 128 4.20 -5.99 -3.77
N ARG A 129 3.79 -5.46 -2.63
CA ARG A 129 4.32 -4.26 -2.00
C ARG A 129 4.53 -4.50 -0.51
N TRP A 130 5.39 -3.67 0.07
CA TRP A 130 5.37 -3.46 1.51
C TRP A 130 4.16 -2.60 1.86
N LEU A 131 3.35 -3.03 2.82
CA LEU A 131 2.36 -2.18 3.50
C LEU A 131 2.82 -1.95 4.93
N THR A 132 2.70 -0.72 5.42
CA THR A 132 3.29 -0.34 6.70
C THR A 132 2.58 0.82 7.38
N SER A 133 2.63 0.88 8.71
CA SER A 133 2.26 2.07 9.49
C SER A 133 3.42 3.05 9.70
N LEU A 134 4.66 2.62 9.43
CA LEU A 134 5.86 3.36 9.80
C LEU A 134 5.92 4.72 9.11
N ALA A 135 6.11 5.78 9.91
CA ALA A 135 6.14 7.16 9.43
C ALA A 135 7.21 7.41 8.36
N ALA A 136 8.30 6.63 8.36
CA ALA A 136 9.35 6.69 7.34
C ALA A 136 8.80 6.53 5.91
N ALA A 137 7.71 5.77 5.73
CA ALA A 137 7.09 5.59 4.41
C ALA A 137 6.47 6.88 3.84
N ARG A 138 6.29 7.94 4.65
CA ARG A 138 5.73 9.24 4.21
C ARG A 138 6.77 10.13 3.53
N ALA A 139 8.06 9.98 3.86
CA ALA A 139 9.11 10.89 3.40
C ALA A 139 9.25 10.94 1.87
N ASP A 140 8.87 9.85 1.19
CA ASP A 140 9.01 9.69 -0.26
C ASP A 140 7.69 9.91 -1.02
N LYS A 141 6.69 10.53 -0.40
CA LYS A 141 5.31 10.68 -0.94
C LYS A 141 5.01 12.09 -1.44
N THR A 142 5.96 12.71 -2.14
CA THR A 142 5.74 14.00 -2.78
C THR A 142 5.09 13.83 -4.14
N TRP A 143 4.19 14.76 -4.50
CA TRP A 143 3.55 14.76 -5.81
C TRP A 143 3.95 16.01 -6.62
N PRO A 144 4.82 15.88 -7.63
CA PRO A 144 5.14 16.98 -8.52
C PRO A 144 4.02 17.21 -9.55
N PRO A 145 3.88 18.43 -10.09
CA PRO A 145 3.06 18.69 -11.27
C PRO A 145 3.46 17.77 -12.43
N THR A 146 2.47 17.30 -13.18
CA THR A 146 2.70 16.44 -14.36
C THR A 146 2.94 17.25 -15.63
N GLY A 147 2.45 18.50 -15.67
CA GLY A 147 2.45 19.36 -16.85
C GLY A 147 1.25 19.14 -17.78
N HIS A 148 0.31 18.26 -17.43
CA HIS A 148 -0.90 18.01 -18.21
C HIS A 148 -2.06 18.92 -17.77
N THR A 149 -2.95 19.25 -18.71
CA THR A 149 -4.17 20.04 -18.46
C THR A 149 -5.40 19.28 -18.94
N TYR A 150 -6.51 19.44 -18.24
CA TYR A 150 -7.82 18.94 -18.63
C TYR A 150 -8.51 19.89 -19.61
N ARG A 151 -8.41 21.20 -19.37
CA ARG A 151 -9.08 22.20 -20.22
C ARG A 151 -8.53 22.16 -21.64
N GLY A 152 -9.40 21.92 -22.61
CA GLY A 152 -9.03 21.80 -24.03
C GLY A 152 -8.46 20.43 -24.43
N HIS A 153 -8.48 19.46 -23.50
CA HIS A 153 -8.04 18.07 -23.69
C HIS A 153 -9.06 17.09 -23.08
N GLU A 154 -10.33 17.48 -22.97
CA GLU A 154 -11.36 16.70 -22.29
C GLU A 154 -11.55 15.30 -22.91
N ASP A 155 -11.25 15.15 -24.20
CA ASP A 155 -11.27 13.87 -24.92
C ASP A 155 -10.20 12.86 -24.45
N GLU A 156 -9.12 13.33 -23.80
CA GLU A 156 -8.08 12.48 -23.19
C GLU A 156 -8.50 11.91 -21.82
N TYR A 157 -9.60 12.42 -21.24
CA TYR A 157 -10.04 12.13 -19.88
C TYR A 157 -11.51 11.69 -19.84
N PRO A 158 -11.86 10.51 -20.37
CA PRO A 158 -13.24 10.06 -20.44
C PRO A 158 -13.87 9.94 -19.05
N GLU A 159 -15.16 10.27 -18.96
CA GLU A 159 -15.95 10.16 -17.72
C GLU A 159 -16.43 8.73 -17.49
N TYR A 160 -16.65 8.36 -16.23
CA TYR A 160 -17.22 7.06 -15.88
C TYR A 160 -18.73 7.02 -16.06
N ASP A 161 -19.28 5.88 -16.48
CA ASP A 161 -20.73 5.73 -16.72
C ASP A 161 -21.56 5.90 -15.43
N ALA A 162 -21.00 5.51 -14.27
CA ALA A 162 -21.71 5.41 -12.99
C ALA A 162 -21.16 6.35 -11.90
N TYR A 163 -20.11 7.13 -12.19
CA TYR A 163 -19.44 7.97 -11.21
C TYR A 163 -19.13 9.34 -11.82
N ASP A 164 -19.42 10.40 -11.07
CA ASP A 164 -19.07 11.78 -11.43
C ASP A 164 -17.57 12.02 -11.23
N ALA A 165 -16.77 11.50 -12.17
CA ALA A 165 -15.33 11.53 -12.15
C ALA A 165 -14.76 11.29 -13.56
N ILE A 166 -13.59 11.87 -13.84
CA ILE A 166 -12.83 11.55 -15.04
C ILE A 166 -11.91 10.35 -14.79
N ASN A 167 -11.64 9.57 -15.82
CA ASN A 167 -10.62 8.52 -15.79
C ASN A 167 -9.24 9.10 -16.15
N VAL A 168 -8.26 8.76 -15.33
CA VAL A 168 -6.85 9.05 -15.57
C VAL A 168 -6.12 7.72 -15.64
N ASP A 169 -5.79 7.28 -16.86
CA ASP A 169 -5.22 5.95 -17.10
C ASP A 169 -3.80 5.78 -16.54
N SER A 170 -3.08 6.88 -16.39
CA SER A 170 -1.72 6.90 -15.89
C SER A 170 -1.52 8.11 -14.99
N MET A 171 -0.85 7.90 -13.86
CA MET A 171 -0.43 8.97 -12.95
C MET A 171 0.32 10.11 -13.65
N ARG A 172 1.04 9.81 -14.74
CA ARG A 172 1.78 10.81 -15.53
C ARG A 172 0.88 11.75 -16.33
N MET A 173 -0.36 11.32 -16.61
CA MET A 173 -1.36 12.11 -17.33
C MET A 173 -2.25 12.90 -16.36
N MET A 174 -2.00 12.87 -15.05
CA MET A 174 -2.89 13.54 -14.10
C MET A 174 -2.98 15.04 -14.39
N PRO A 175 -4.14 15.61 -14.73
CA PRO A 175 -4.25 17.02 -15.06
C PRO A 175 -4.00 17.91 -13.83
N ASP A 176 -3.21 18.96 -14.00
CA ASP A 176 -2.81 19.89 -12.93
C ASP A 176 -3.86 20.98 -12.67
N ASP A 177 -4.72 21.26 -13.65
CA ASP A 177 -5.79 22.27 -13.59
C ASP A 177 -7.18 21.69 -13.24
N HIS A 178 -7.29 20.37 -13.02
CA HIS A 178 -8.53 19.70 -12.63
C HIS A 178 -8.55 19.39 -11.12
N ASP A 179 -9.56 19.91 -10.42
CA ASP A 179 -9.76 19.69 -8.98
C ASP A 179 -10.93 18.74 -8.67
N GLY A 180 -11.64 18.26 -9.69
CA GLY A 180 -12.73 17.31 -9.54
C GLY A 180 -12.25 15.90 -9.17
N PRO A 181 -13.19 14.98 -8.88
CA PRO A 181 -12.86 13.58 -8.65
C PRO A 181 -12.23 12.93 -9.89
N MET A 182 -11.15 12.18 -9.67
CA MET A 182 -10.38 11.48 -10.70
C MET A 182 -10.24 10.01 -10.32
N GLY A 183 -10.59 9.10 -11.23
CA GLY A 183 -10.31 7.68 -11.08
C GLY A 183 -8.92 7.34 -11.59
N VAL A 184 -8.03 6.93 -10.69
CA VAL A 184 -6.60 6.67 -10.97
C VAL A 184 -6.24 5.20 -10.71
N PRO A 185 -5.14 4.66 -11.25
CA PRO A 185 -4.75 3.28 -10.98
C PRO A 185 -4.30 3.08 -9.52
N LEU A 186 -4.42 1.86 -9.00
CA LEU A 186 -4.08 1.55 -7.59
C LEU A 186 -2.62 1.88 -7.21
N ASN A 187 -1.70 1.84 -8.18
CA ASN A 187 -0.28 2.18 -7.94
C ASN A 187 -0.07 3.66 -7.57
N PHE A 188 -1.10 4.50 -7.66
CA PHE A 188 -1.12 5.83 -7.04
C PHE A 188 -0.72 5.81 -5.55
N LEU A 189 -1.05 4.74 -4.82
CA LEU A 189 -0.68 4.61 -3.41
C LEU A 189 0.84 4.52 -3.19
N GLU A 190 1.63 4.19 -4.21
CA GLU A 190 3.10 4.27 -4.16
C GLU A 190 3.61 5.71 -3.99
N HIS A 191 2.79 6.71 -4.30
CA HIS A 191 3.12 8.13 -4.20
C HIS A 191 2.20 8.89 -3.23
N TRP A 192 1.28 8.19 -2.57
CA TRP A 192 0.30 8.79 -1.70
C TRP A 192 0.57 8.58 -0.21
N ALA A 193 0.33 9.65 0.54
CA ALA A 193 0.11 9.66 1.98
C ALA A 193 -0.81 10.86 2.30
N PRO A 194 -1.54 10.85 3.44
CA PRO A 194 -2.32 12.03 3.83
C PRO A 194 -1.45 13.28 3.87
N GLY A 195 -1.95 14.35 3.26
CA GLY A 195 -1.24 15.64 3.16
C GLY A 195 -0.34 15.80 1.93
N ASN A 196 -0.29 14.83 1.01
CA ASN A 196 0.52 14.95 -0.22
C ASN A 196 -0.11 15.81 -1.34
N GLY A 197 -1.20 16.53 -1.04
CA GLY A 197 -1.98 17.26 -2.05
C GLY A 197 -3.14 16.48 -2.67
N PHE A 198 -3.42 15.26 -2.21
CA PHE A 198 -4.59 14.48 -2.64
C PHE A 198 -5.34 13.82 -1.47
N MET A 199 -6.66 13.81 -1.59
CA MET A 199 -7.58 13.07 -0.73
C MET A 199 -8.09 11.84 -1.47
N LEU A 200 -8.06 10.68 -0.79
CA LEU A 200 -8.74 9.47 -1.26
C LEU A 200 -10.23 9.57 -0.92
N LEU A 201 -11.09 9.51 -1.95
CA LEU A 201 -12.54 9.55 -1.80
C LEU A 201 -13.08 8.14 -1.62
N ASP A 202 -12.82 7.27 -2.59
CA ASP A 202 -13.29 5.88 -2.59
C ASP A 202 -12.38 4.97 -3.43
N ASN A 203 -12.73 3.69 -3.54
CA ASN A 203 -12.20 2.78 -4.54
C ASN A 203 -13.34 2.18 -5.38
N LEU A 204 -13.13 2.07 -6.68
CA LEU A 204 -14.09 1.55 -7.64
C LEU A 204 -13.66 0.14 -8.00
N ASP A 205 -14.46 -0.87 -7.66
CA ASP A 205 -14.13 -2.26 -7.96
C ASP A 205 -14.29 -2.58 -9.44
N ASP A 206 -15.43 -2.20 -10.02
CA ASP A 206 -15.80 -2.53 -11.41
C ASP A 206 -16.29 -1.31 -12.20
N PRO A 207 -15.48 -0.24 -12.31
CA PRO A 207 -15.89 0.95 -13.04
C PRO A 207 -16.01 0.67 -14.54
N THR A 208 -16.90 1.38 -15.21
CA THR A 208 -17.11 1.28 -16.66
C THR A 208 -17.01 2.64 -17.34
N ILE A 209 -16.54 2.63 -18.59
CA ILE A 209 -16.51 3.76 -19.51
C ILE A 209 -17.01 3.25 -20.85
N ASP A 210 -18.04 3.88 -21.41
CA ASP A 210 -18.69 3.45 -22.65
C ASP A 210 -19.11 1.97 -22.60
N GLY A 211 -19.57 1.51 -21.43
CA GLY A 211 -19.94 0.12 -21.18
C GLY A 211 -18.78 -0.87 -21.09
N ARG A 212 -17.52 -0.41 -21.18
CA ARG A 212 -16.32 -1.26 -21.04
C ARG A 212 -15.83 -1.24 -19.60
N ARG A 213 -15.72 -2.42 -18.99
CA ARG A 213 -15.18 -2.58 -17.63
C ARG A 213 -13.67 -2.30 -17.61
N LEU A 214 -13.26 -1.49 -16.65
CA LEU A 214 -11.86 -1.24 -16.32
C LEU A 214 -11.45 -2.07 -15.09
N TYR A 215 -10.14 -2.16 -14.89
CA TYR A 215 -9.59 -2.64 -13.62
C TYR A 215 -9.93 -1.68 -12.48
N LYS A 216 -9.84 -2.14 -11.23
CA LYS A 216 -10.08 -1.34 -10.02
C LYS A 216 -9.36 0.02 -10.07
N ARG A 217 -10.07 1.07 -9.65
CA ARG A 217 -9.57 2.45 -9.60
C ARG A 217 -9.65 3.01 -8.20
N LEU A 218 -8.77 3.94 -7.87
CA LEU A 218 -8.92 4.80 -6.70
C LEU A 218 -9.58 6.09 -7.16
N LEU A 219 -10.62 6.51 -6.46
CA LEU A 219 -11.20 7.83 -6.66
C LEU A 219 -10.46 8.82 -5.77
N VAL A 220 -9.81 9.81 -6.38
CA VAL A 220 -8.99 10.80 -5.70
C VAL A 220 -9.43 12.21 -6.06
N ARG A 221 -9.12 13.16 -5.19
CA ARG A 221 -9.35 14.58 -5.45
C ARG A 221 -8.16 15.38 -4.99
N ARG A 222 -7.76 16.37 -5.77
CA ARG A 222 -6.70 17.31 -5.36
C ARG A 222 -7.16 18.11 -4.14
N THR A 223 -6.30 18.23 -3.14
CA THR A 223 -6.49 19.15 -2.02
C THR A 223 -5.57 20.33 -2.27
N ARG A 224 -6.12 21.45 -2.73
CA ARG A 224 -5.40 22.72 -2.62
C ARG A 224 -5.44 23.10 -1.15
N ASP A 225 -4.29 23.40 -0.57
CA ASP A 225 -4.25 24.02 0.74
C ASP A 225 -5.14 25.27 0.69
N ALA A 226 -6.12 25.35 1.61
CA ALA A 226 -6.93 26.54 1.82
C ALA A 226 -6.11 27.61 2.55
#